data_AF-A0A7K0E5N8-F1
#
_entry.id   AF-A0A7K0E5N8-F1
#
_cell.length_a   1.000
_cell.length_b   1.000
_cell.length_c   1.000
_cell.angle_alpha   90.00
_cell.angle_beta   90.00
_cell.angle_gamma   90.00
#
_symmetry.space_group_name_H-M   'P 1'
#
loop_
_entity.id
_entity.type
_entity.pdbx_description
1 polymer ?
#
loop_
_entity_poly.entity_id
_entity_poly.type
_entity_poly.pdbx_seq_one_letter_code
_entity_poly.pdbx_strand_id
1 'polypeptide(L)'
;MKKTVLSLTIIMTIFSCNSVKNVNTSSVADAATLLSSLSSNSTIQQVSSLFSLLDSNNDEAISSTEAIGSVAENFTTLDTDSNSSLNLTELTGLLGLLK
;
A
#
# COMPACT_ATOMS: atom_id res chain seq x y z
N MET A 1 -34.45 -46.56 -13.28
CA MET A 1 -33.48 -45.42 -13.32
C MET A 1 -32.84 -45.36 -11.93
N LYS A 2 -31.69 -45.99 -11.66
CA LYS A 2 -30.34 -45.37 -11.62
C LYS A 2 -30.45 -43.88 -11.20
N LYS A 3 -29.97 -43.42 -10.03
CA LYS A 3 -28.59 -43.54 -9.51
C LYS A 3 -28.53 -43.33 -7.98
N THR A 4 -27.95 -44.31 -7.30
CA THR A 4 -27.05 -44.27 -6.13
C THR A 4 -27.00 -43.02 -5.23
N VAL A 5 -27.48 -43.23 -4.00
CA VAL A 5 -26.96 -42.62 -2.76
C VAL A 5 -25.49 -43.07 -2.59
N LEU A 6 -24.53 -42.15 -2.50
CA LEU A 6 -23.15 -42.48 -2.15
C LEU A 6 -22.42 -41.31 -1.46
N SER A 7 -22.14 -41.55 -0.18
CA SER A 7 -20.98 -41.11 0.59
C SER A 7 -20.70 -39.63 0.83
N LEU A 8 -21.01 -39.27 2.09
CA LEU A 8 -20.19 -38.44 2.96
C LEU A 8 -18.68 -38.62 2.67
N THR A 9 -18.04 -37.57 2.16
CA THR A 9 -16.59 -37.40 2.30
C THR A 9 -16.35 -35.97 2.78
N ILE A 10 -16.04 -35.85 4.07
CA ILE A 10 -15.35 -34.69 4.63
C ILE A 10 -14.00 -34.61 3.91
N ILE A 11 -13.82 -33.57 3.10
CA ILE A 11 -12.49 -33.15 2.66
C ILE A 11 -12.20 -31.87 3.44
N MET A 12 -11.53 -32.08 4.56
CA MET A 12 -10.84 -31.03 5.30
C MET A 12 -9.63 -30.63 4.46
N THR A 13 -9.78 -29.58 3.66
CA THR A 13 -8.63 -28.81 3.19
C THR A 13 -8.78 -27.40 3.73
N ILE A 14 -8.29 -27.25 4.95
CA ILE A 14 -7.67 -26.02 5.42
C ILE A 14 -6.66 -25.57 4.34
N PHE A 15 -7.10 -24.77 3.37
CA PHE A 15 -6.15 -23.98 2.61
C PHE A 15 -5.53 -23.04 3.62
N SER A 16 -4.28 -23.35 3.95
CA SER A 16 -3.35 -22.52 4.69
C SER A 16 -3.62 -21.05 4.40
N CYS A 17 -4.11 -20.32 5.41
CA CYS A 17 -3.61 -18.97 5.59
C CYS A 17 -2.09 -19.10 5.69
N ASN A 18 -1.38 -18.67 4.64
CA ASN A 18 -0.02 -18.11 4.67
C ASN A 18 0.46 -17.83 3.24
N SER A 19 -0.34 -17.07 2.47
CA SER A 19 0.17 -16.35 1.30
C SER A 19 -0.32 -14.90 1.33
N VAL A 20 -0.45 -14.32 2.53
CA VAL A 20 -0.41 -12.87 2.64
C VAL A 20 1.03 -12.48 2.36
N LYS A 21 1.21 -12.15 1.09
CA LYS A 21 2.28 -11.40 0.45
C LYS A 21 3.35 -10.95 1.45
N ASN A 22 4.58 -11.30 1.10
CA ASN A 22 5.81 -10.62 1.47
C ASN A 22 5.65 -9.09 1.28
N VAL A 23 4.87 -8.44 2.14
CA VAL A 23 5.00 -7.03 2.43
C VAL A 23 6.34 -7.01 3.14
N ASN A 24 7.37 -6.52 2.44
CA ASN A 24 8.68 -6.32 3.05
C ASN A 24 8.44 -5.46 4.28
N THR A 25 8.39 -6.10 5.45
CA THR A 25 7.95 -5.45 6.70
C THR A 25 8.95 -4.36 7.06
N SER A 26 10.18 -4.52 6.59
CA SER A 26 11.24 -3.51 6.55
C SER A 26 10.87 -2.28 5.74
N SER A 27 10.33 -2.40 4.51
CA SER A 27 10.03 -1.22 3.68
C SER A 27 8.88 -0.38 4.25
N VAL A 28 7.88 -1.01 4.87
CA VAL A 28 6.80 -0.30 5.56
C VAL A 28 7.29 0.42 6.82
N ALA A 29 8.18 -0.22 7.60
CA ALA A 29 8.76 0.41 8.79
C ALA A 29 9.71 1.57 8.42
N ASP A 30 10.50 1.40 7.36
CA ASP A 30 11.38 2.44 6.82
C ASP A 30 10.56 3.61 6.27
N ALA A 31 9.49 3.33 5.53
CA ALA A 31 8.55 4.33 5.03
C ALA A 31 7.90 5.11 6.19
N ALA A 32 7.44 4.42 7.24
CA ALA A 32 6.83 5.06 8.40
C ALA A 32 7.82 5.94 9.18
N THR A 33 9.07 5.48 9.31
CA THR A 33 10.16 6.24 9.95
C THR A 33 10.48 7.48 9.13
N LEU A 34 10.62 7.34 7.81
CA LEU A 34 10.88 8.45 6.92
C LEU A 34 9.71 9.44 6.92
N LEU A 35 8.47 8.96 6.84
CA LEU A 35 7.26 9.77 6.91
C LEU A 35 7.19 10.58 8.21
N SER A 36 7.57 9.98 9.34
CA SER A 36 7.62 10.67 10.64
C SER A 36 8.72 11.75 10.71
N SER A 37 9.74 11.65 9.86
CA SER A 37 10.81 12.66 9.75
C SER A 37 10.51 13.75 8.72
N LEU A 38 9.51 13.56 7.86
CA LEU A 38 9.11 14.57 6.89
C LEU A 38 8.41 15.74 7.62
N SER A 39 8.70 16.94 7.13
CA SER A 39 8.04 18.20 7.46
C SER A 39 7.77 19.00 6.19
N SER A 40 7.08 20.14 6.28
CA SER A 40 6.79 21.00 5.12
C SER A 40 8.04 21.56 4.43
N ASN A 41 9.21 21.50 5.08
CA ASN A 41 10.50 21.93 4.53
C ASN A 41 11.32 20.78 3.92
N SER A 42 10.74 19.57 3.83
CA SER A 42 11.46 18.43 3.27
C SER A 42 11.76 18.63 1.79
N THR A 43 12.77 17.91 1.31
CA THR A 43 13.15 17.94 -0.10
C THR A 43 12.36 16.94 -0.92
N ILE A 44 12.26 17.21 -2.24
CA ILE A 44 11.69 16.26 -3.21
C ILE A 44 12.42 14.91 -3.17
N GLN A 45 13.72 14.88 -2.84
CA GLN A 45 14.48 13.64 -2.73
C GLN A 45 14.00 12.75 -1.57
N GLN A 46 13.61 13.35 -0.43
CA GLN A 46 13.05 12.59 0.69
C GLN A 46 11.65 12.06 0.35
N VAL A 47 10.83 12.84 -0.37
CA VAL A 47 9.54 12.38 -0.87
C VAL A 47 9.72 11.25 -1.89
N SER A 48 10.68 11.36 -2.80
CA SER A 48 11.00 10.29 -3.75
C SER A 48 11.47 9.02 -3.06
N SER A 49 12.23 9.15 -1.97
CA SER A 49 12.64 7.99 -1.17
C SER A 49 11.43 7.34 -0.49
N LEU A 50 10.51 8.15 0.05
CA LEU A 50 9.24 7.65 0.60
C LEU A 50 8.42 6.96 -0.50
N PHE A 51 8.31 7.56 -1.67
CA PHE A 51 7.61 7.01 -2.83
C PHE A 51 8.12 5.60 -3.13
N SER A 52 9.43 5.43 -3.33
CA SER A 52 10.03 4.12 -3.61
C SER A 52 9.88 3.10 -2.48
N LEU A 53 9.68 3.54 -1.23
CA LEU A 53 9.42 2.64 -0.12
C LEU A 53 7.96 2.18 -0.04
N LEU A 54 7.03 3.04 -0.51
CA LEU A 54 5.59 2.74 -0.55
C LEU A 54 5.22 1.92 -1.81
N ASP A 55 5.82 2.25 -2.96
CA ASP A 55 5.64 1.59 -4.27
C ASP A 55 6.18 0.15 -4.21
N SER A 56 5.42 -0.73 -3.58
CA SER A 56 5.87 -2.07 -3.22
C SER A 56 5.82 -3.03 -4.40
N ASN A 57 4.96 -2.74 -5.37
CA ASN A 57 4.83 -3.47 -6.62
C ASN A 57 5.68 -2.86 -7.77
N ASN A 58 6.33 -1.70 -7.56
CA ASN A 58 7.17 -0.98 -8.52
C ASN A 58 6.42 -0.65 -9.82
N ASP A 59 5.16 -0.21 -9.71
CA ASP A 59 4.36 0.21 -10.86
C ASP A 59 4.39 1.72 -11.11
N GLU A 60 5.27 2.43 -10.40
CA GLU A 60 5.42 3.89 -10.44
C GLU A 60 4.15 4.63 -9.97
N ALA A 61 3.33 3.98 -9.15
CA ALA A 61 2.14 4.56 -8.55
C ALA A 61 1.90 4.03 -7.13
N ILE A 62 1.43 4.88 -6.22
CA ILE A 62 1.03 4.44 -4.87
C ILE A 62 -0.46 4.18 -4.86
N SER A 63 -0.86 2.93 -4.69
CA SER A 63 -2.25 2.58 -4.48
C SER A 63 -2.73 2.94 -3.06
N SER A 64 -4.04 3.00 -2.85
CA SER A 64 -4.63 3.21 -1.51
C SER A 64 -4.24 2.11 -0.50
N THR A 65 -3.86 0.92 -0.99
CA THR A 65 -3.38 -0.17 -0.15
C THR A 65 -1.90 -0.08 0.22
N GLU A 66 -1.12 0.70 -0.54
CA GLU A 66 0.31 0.94 -0.30
C GLU A 66 0.54 2.22 0.49
N ALA A 67 -0.39 3.18 0.42
CA ALA A 67 -0.35 4.39 1.21
C ALA A 67 -0.41 4.08 2.72
N ILE A 68 0.40 4.79 3.52
CA ILE A 68 0.44 4.67 4.98
C ILE A 68 0.39 6.05 5.65
N GLY A 69 -0.01 6.08 6.92
CA GLY A 69 0.00 7.29 7.75
C GLY A 69 -0.66 8.49 7.07
N SER A 70 -0.02 9.65 7.13
CA SER A 70 -0.53 10.89 6.53
C SER A 70 -0.71 10.82 5.00
N VAL A 71 -0.06 9.90 4.29
CA VAL A 71 -0.31 9.67 2.86
C VAL A 71 -1.67 9.02 2.66
N ALA A 72 -2.01 8.00 3.46
CA ALA A 72 -3.31 7.34 3.40
C ALA A 72 -4.44 8.27 3.86
N GLU A 73 -4.20 9.04 4.93
CA GLU A 73 -5.18 10.00 5.47
C GLU A 73 -5.54 11.10 4.48
N ASN A 74 -4.58 11.51 3.64
CA ASN A 74 -4.76 12.58 2.65
C ASN A 74 -4.80 12.05 1.22
N PHE A 75 -4.96 10.73 1.01
CA PHE A 75 -4.85 10.11 -0.31
C PHE A 75 -5.73 10.80 -1.35
N THR A 76 -7.03 10.97 -1.05
CA THR A 76 -7.97 11.65 -1.95
C THR A 76 -7.65 13.13 -2.17
N THR A 77 -6.96 13.78 -1.23
CA THR A 77 -6.50 15.17 -1.38
C THR A 77 -5.27 15.25 -2.28
N LEU A 78 -4.42 14.22 -2.26
CA LEU A 78 -3.22 14.13 -3.07
C LEU A 78 -3.51 13.63 -4.49
N ASP A 79 -4.51 12.76 -4.66
CA ASP A 79 -4.99 12.21 -5.95
C ASP A 79 -5.76 13.28 -6.74
N THR A 80 -5.02 14.18 -7.37
CA THR A 80 -5.56 15.37 -8.04
C THR A 80 -6.20 15.07 -9.39
N ASP A 81 -5.72 14.02 -10.07
CA ASP A 81 -6.28 13.58 -11.35
C ASP A 81 -7.40 12.52 -11.16
N SER A 82 -7.65 12.09 -9.92
CA SER A 82 -8.68 11.12 -9.54
C SER A 82 -8.51 9.76 -10.21
N ASN A 83 -7.26 9.35 -10.50
CA ASN A 83 -6.96 8.07 -11.13
C ASN A 83 -6.89 6.91 -10.11
N SER A 84 -7.16 7.17 -8.82
CA SER A 84 -7.10 6.20 -7.71
C SER A 84 -5.69 5.71 -7.37
N SER A 85 -4.66 6.46 -7.75
CA SER A 85 -3.25 6.21 -7.45
C SER A 85 -2.52 7.54 -7.26
N LEU A 86 -1.40 7.54 -6.53
CA LEU A 86 -0.57 8.74 -6.39
C LEU A 86 0.71 8.56 -7.18
N ASN A 87 0.97 9.46 -8.11
CA ASN A 87 2.30 9.56 -8.71
C ASN A 87 3.25 10.40 -7.83
N LEU A 88 4.55 10.44 -8.17
CA LEU A 88 5.53 11.19 -7.40
C LEU A 88 5.19 12.67 -7.26
N THR A 89 4.66 13.30 -8.32
CA THR A 89 4.29 14.73 -8.29
C THR A 89 3.18 14.96 -7.27
N GLU A 90 2.15 14.12 -7.29
CA GLU A 90 1.04 14.18 -6.34
C GLU A 90 1.51 13.96 -4.91
N LEU A 91 2.39 12.99 -4.69
CA LEU A 91 2.96 12.72 -3.37
C LEU A 91 3.79 13.90 -2.83
N THR A 92 4.40 14.74 -3.68
CA THR A 92 5.07 15.96 -3.19
C THR A 92 4.11 16.95 -2.54
N GLY A 93 2.83 16.90 -2.91
CA GLY A 93 1.77 17.67 -2.25
C GLY A 93 1.63 17.37 -0.76
N LEU A 94 2.07 16.19 -0.31
CA LEU A 94 2.07 15.80 1.10
C LEU A 94 2.78 16.82 1.98
N LEU A 95 3.87 17.42 1.51
CA LEU A 95 4.65 18.39 2.28
C LEU A 95 3.81 19.61 2.69
N GLY A 96 2.86 20.03 1.84
CA GLY A 96 1.93 21.12 2.17
C GLY A 96 0.88 20.75 3.20
N LEU A 97 0.68 19.46 3.47
CA LEU A 97 -0.29 18.93 4.42
C LEU A 97 0.32 18.60 5.79
N LEU A 98 1.66 18.46 5.84
CA LEU A 98 2.42 18.33 7.07
C LEU A 98 2.44 19.68 7.79
N LYS A 99 2.05 19.70 9.08
CA LYS A 99 1.99 20.89 9.94
C LYS A 99 3.17 20.97 10.89
#